data_AF-A0A9E4BRK1-F1
#
_entry.id   AF-A0A9E4BRK1-F1
#
_cell.length_a   1.000
_cell.length_b   1.000
_cell.length_c   1.000
_cell.angle_alpha   90.00
_cell.angle_beta   90.00
_cell.angle_gamma   90.00
#
_symmetry.space_group_name_H-M   'P 1'
#
loop_
_entity.id
_entity.type
_entity.pdbx_description
1 polymer ?
#
loop_
_entity_poly.entity_id
_entity_poly.type
_entity_poly.pdbx_seq_one_letter_code
_entity_poly.pdbx_strand_id
1 'polypeptide(L)'
;MSAYRNFRDYHIEQLRNPEDAKIYLTVALDDYEKNGDIEAFLLAVRDVAEAQGGMSRLAARVSLTREGLYKALSKNGNPQLNTMGEILHGLGFRLSIEAREN
;
A
#
# COMPACT_ATOMS: atom_id res chain seq x y z
N MET A 1 -13.07 7.00 29.73
CA MET A 1 -12.25 5.98 29.04
C MET A 1 -11.27 6.73 28.15
N SER A 2 -9.98 6.43 28.30
CA SER A 2 -8.85 7.30 27.96
C SER A 2 -8.84 7.78 26.50
N ALA A 3 -8.63 9.08 26.29
CA ALA A 3 -8.61 9.77 25.00
C ALA A 3 -7.33 9.51 24.19
N TYR A 4 -6.93 8.25 24.06
CA TYR A 4 -5.94 7.86 23.06
C TYR A 4 -6.70 7.54 21.79
N ARG A 5 -6.55 8.40 20.77
CA ARG A 5 -6.98 8.09 19.40
C ARG A 5 -6.36 6.71 19.06
N ASN A 6 -7.17 5.78 18.58
CA ASN A 6 -6.70 4.45 18.17
C ASN A 6 -5.50 4.63 17.22
N PHE A 7 -4.38 3.99 17.53
CA PHE A 7 -3.13 4.11 16.76
C PHE A 7 -3.37 3.84 15.27
N ARG A 8 -4.23 2.87 14.95
CA ARG A 8 -4.61 2.54 13.57
C ARG A 8 -5.31 3.71 12.89
N ASP A 9 -6.30 4.32 13.55
CA ASP A 9 -7.08 5.41 12.95
C ASP A 9 -6.22 6.64 12.70
N TYR A 10 -5.30 6.95 13.64
CA TYR A 10 -4.30 8.00 13.44
C TYR A 10 -3.38 7.69 12.26
N HIS A 11 -2.87 6.47 12.17
CA HIS A 11 -2.01 6.05 11.06
C HIS A 11 -2.70 6.21 9.70
N ILE A 12 -3.93 5.68 9.56
CA ILE A 12 -4.73 5.83 8.33
C ILE A 12 -5.03 7.30 8.00
N GLU A 13 -5.23 8.15 9.01
CA GLU A 13 -5.44 9.59 8.80
C GLU A 13 -4.22 10.28 8.20
N GLN A 14 -3.01 9.96 8.67
CA GLN A 14 -1.76 10.53 8.12
C GLN A 14 -1.53 10.14 6.66
N LEU A 15 -1.82 8.88 6.30
CA LEU A 15 -1.63 8.36 4.94
C LEU A 15 -2.56 8.99 3.89
N ARG A 16 -3.47 9.91 4.27
CA ARG A 16 -4.20 10.76 3.32
C ARG A 16 -3.30 11.76 2.62
N ASN A 17 -2.19 12.14 3.24
CA ASN A 17 -1.16 12.96 2.61
C ASN A 17 -0.33 12.09 1.63
N PRO A 18 -0.25 12.45 0.33
CA PRO A 18 0.51 11.67 -0.65
C PRO A 18 1.99 11.50 -0.31
N GLU A 19 2.63 12.49 0.32
CA GLU A 19 4.05 12.38 0.69
C GLU A 19 4.25 11.39 1.84
N ASP A 20 3.38 11.41 2.85
CA ASP A 20 3.45 10.45 3.96
C ASP A 20 3.16 9.03 3.48
N ALA A 21 2.20 8.87 2.56
CA ALA A 21 1.91 7.59 1.92
C ALA A 21 3.11 7.09 1.08
N LYS A 22 3.76 7.96 0.31
CA LYS A 22 4.97 7.62 -0.45
C LYS A 22 6.07 7.13 0.49
N ILE A 23 6.40 7.91 1.53
CA ILE A 23 7.44 7.56 2.50
C ILE A 23 7.13 6.20 3.13
N TYR A 24 5.88 5.99 3.53
CA TYR A 24 5.46 4.74 4.15
C TYR A 24 5.63 3.53 3.22
N LEU A 25 5.23 3.64 1.94
CA LEU A 25 5.42 2.57 0.95
C LEU A 25 6.89 2.33 0.61
N THR A 26 7.72 3.39 0.55
CA THR A 26 9.17 3.26 0.35
C THR A 26 9.80 2.49 1.50
N VAL A 27 9.52 2.86 2.76
CA VAL A 27 10.05 2.15 3.92
C VAL A 27 9.60 0.68 3.93
N ALA A 28 8.33 0.42 3.62
CA ALA A 28 7.81 -0.94 3.56
C ALA A 28 8.48 -1.79 2.45
N LEU A 29 8.81 -1.17 1.30
CA LEU A 29 9.54 -1.83 0.22
C LEU A 29 10.99 -2.12 0.62
N ASP A 30 11.67 -1.14 1.22
CA ASP A 30 13.06 -1.29 1.70
C ASP A 30 13.18 -2.40 2.75
N ASP A 31 12.21 -2.50 3.66
CA ASP A 31 12.19 -3.55 4.67
C ASP A 31 11.97 -4.92 4.02
N TYR A 32 11.04 -5.03 3.07
CA TYR A 32 10.85 -6.24 2.25
C TYR A 32 12.16 -6.66 1.56
N GLU A 33 12.92 -5.74 0.97
CA GLU A 33 14.19 -6.07 0.32
C GLU A 33 15.25 -6.61 1.30
N LYS A 34 15.20 -6.19 2.56
CA LYS A 34 16.12 -6.64 3.61
C LYS A 34 15.75 -8.00 4.20
N ASN A 35 14.46 -8.24 4.41
CA ASN A 35 13.98 -9.37 5.21
C ASN A 35 13.11 -10.39 4.44
N GLY A 36 12.68 -10.06 3.22
CA GLY A 36 11.81 -10.90 2.39
C GLY A 36 10.33 -10.93 2.80
N ASP A 37 9.90 -10.09 3.75
CA ASP A 37 8.52 -10.03 4.25
C ASP A 37 7.60 -9.26 3.30
N ILE A 38 7.12 -9.97 2.28
CA ILE A 38 6.18 -9.41 1.30
C ILE A 38 4.81 -9.11 1.93
N GLU A 39 4.42 -9.82 3.00
CA GLU A 39 3.14 -9.60 3.67
C GLU A 39 3.07 -8.17 4.23
N ALA A 40 4.14 -7.73 4.91
CA ALA A 40 4.21 -6.38 5.45
C ALA A 40 4.07 -5.31 4.36
N PHE A 41 4.73 -5.48 3.22
CA PHE A 41 4.61 -4.56 2.10
C PHE A 41 3.19 -4.53 1.50
N LEU A 42 2.56 -5.69 1.28
CA LEU A 42 1.20 -5.76 0.76
C LEU A 42 0.17 -5.13 1.71
N LEU A 43 0.35 -5.29 3.01
CA LEU A 43 -0.48 -4.63 4.03
C LEU A 43 -0.28 -3.12 4.02
N ALA A 44 0.95 -2.62 3.84
CA ALA A 44 1.21 -1.19 3.71
C ALA A 44 0.48 -0.57 2.49
N VAL A 45 0.52 -1.25 1.33
CA VAL A 45 -0.24 -0.84 0.14
C VAL A 45 -1.75 -0.81 0.43
N ARG A 46 -2.25 -1.78 1.19
CA ARG A 46 -3.66 -1.81 1.61
C ARG A 46 -4.03 -0.67 2.55
N ASP A 47 -3.17 -0.31 3.51
CA ASP A 47 -3.41 0.79 4.43
C ASP A 47 -3.45 2.13 3.69
N VAL A 48 -2.57 2.33 2.71
CA VAL A 48 -2.63 3.50 1.81
C VAL A 48 -3.91 3.51 0.97
N ALA A 49 -4.33 2.36 0.44
CA ALA A 49 -5.59 2.27 -0.28
C ALA A 49 -6.80 2.60 0.62
N GLU A 50 -6.79 2.16 1.89
CA GLU A 50 -7.80 2.52 2.89
C GLU A 50 -7.83 4.04 3.12
N ALA A 51 -6.68 4.66 3.37
CA ALA A 51 -6.53 6.09 3.58
C ALA A 51 -7.00 6.94 2.39
N GLN A 52 -6.76 6.47 1.16
CA GLN A 52 -7.12 7.18 -0.08
C GLN A 52 -8.59 6.99 -0.53
N GLY A 53 -9.46 6.53 0.37
CA GLY A 53 -10.90 6.37 0.12
C GLY A 53 -11.34 4.92 -0.12
N GLY A 54 -10.46 3.97 0.17
CA GLY A 54 -10.77 2.55 0.25
C GLY A 54 -10.73 1.80 -1.07
N MET A 55 -10.86 0.47 -0.95
CA MET A 55 -10.79 -0.47 -2.08
C MET A 55 -11.84 -0.20 -3.16
N SER A 56 -13.02 0.32 -2.80
CA SER A 56 -14.06 0.69 -3.77
C SER A 56 -13.58 1.78 -4.72
N ARG A 57 -12.89 2.79 -4.18
CA ARG A 57 -12.39 3.91 -4.96
C ARG A 57 -11.20 3.47 -5.81
N LEU A 58 -10.33 2.63 -5.25
CA LEU A 58 -9.23 2.05 -6.00
C LEU A 58 -9.74 1.19 -7.17
N ALA A 59 -10.68 0.27 -6.92
CA ALA A 59 -11.29 -0.59 -7.94
C ALA A 59 -11.95 0.21 -9.09
N ALA A 60 -12.43 1.42 -8.84
CA ALA A 60 -12.97 2.30 -9.89
C ALA A 60 -11.89 2.91 -10.81
N ARG A 61 -10.61 2.80 -10.44
CA ARG A 61 -9.45 3.37 -11.16
C ARG A 61 -8.54 2.31 -11.78
N VAL A 62 -8.78 1.04 -11.48
CA VAL A 62 -7.97 -0.10 -11.94
C VAL A 62 -8.88 -1.18 -12.51
N SER A 63 -8.30 -2.16 -13.19
CA SER A 63 -8.99 -3.29 -13.82
C SER A 63 -9.46 -4.36 -12.82
N LEU A 64 -9.04 -4.26 -11.57
CA LEU A 64 -9.35 -5.22 -10.51
C LEU A 64 -10.69 -4.90 -9.81
N THR A 65 -11.46 -5.94 -9.51
CA THR A 65 -12.60 -5.82 -8.59
C THR A 65 -12.11 -5.59 -7.15
N ARG A 66 -13.02 -5.19 -6.26
CA ARG A 66 -12.71 -5.06 -4.83
C ARG A 66 -12.21 -6.38 -4.24
N GLU A 67 -12.82 -7.49 -4.60
CA GLU A 67 -12.41 -8.83 -4.18
C GLU A 67 -11.03 -9.18 -4.76
N GLY A 68 -10.78 -8.82 -6.02
CA GLY A 68 -9.47 -8.97 -6.65
C GLY A 68 -8.38 -8.21 -5.91
N LEU A 69 -8.64 -6.96 -5.53
CA LEU A 69 -7.73 -6.14 -4.73
C LEU A 69 -7.47 -6.75 -3.34
N TYR A 70 -8.52 -7.19 -2.64
CA TYR A 70 -8.35 -7.84 -1.34
C TYR A 70 -7.54 -9.13 -1.43
N LYS A 71 -7.72 -9.91 -2.49
CA LYS A 71 -6.93 -11.12 -2.73
C LYS A 71 -5.48 -10.79 -3.04
N ALA A 72 -5.25 -9.85 -3.95
CA ALA A 72 -3.93 -9.40 -4.37
C ALA A 72 -3.11 -8.83 -3.20
N LEU A 73 -3.75 -8.04 -2.32
CA LEU A 73 -3.12 -7.37 -1.18
C LEU A 73 -3.38 -8.09 0.16
N SER A 74 -3.65 -9.40 0.11
CA SER A 74 -3.77 -10.21 1.32
C SER A 74 -2.40 -10.66 1.83
N LYS A 75 -2.36 -11.21 3.04
CA LYS A 75 -1.13 -11.79 3.63
C LYS A 75 -0.46 -12.84 2.74
N ASN A 76 -1.29 -13.63 2.05
CA ASN A 76 -0.84 -14.66 1.11
C ASN A 76 -0.94 -14.20 -0.36
N GLY A 77 -1.05 -12.88 -0.57
CA GLY A 77 -1.13 -12.28 -1.89
C GLY A 77 0.19 -12.44 -2.64
N ASN A 78 0.10 -12.60 -3.96
CA ASN A 78 1.27 -12.57 -4.84
C ASN A 78 0.90 -11.85 -6.14
N PRO A 79 0.67 -10.53 -6.09
CA PRO A 79 0.31 -9.77 -7.27
C PRO A 79 1.48 -9.80 -8.26
N GLN A 80 1.19 -10.12 -9.52
CA GLN A 80 2.16 -10.00 -10.58
C GLN A 80 2.59 -8.53 -10.76
N LEU A 81 3.76 -8.31 -11.37
CA LEU A 81 4.33 -6.97 -11.55
C LEU A 81 3.37 -5.98 -12.22
N ASN A 82 2.64 -6.44 -13.26
CA ASN A 82 1.61 -5.64 -13.94
C ASN A 82 0.47 -5.23 -12.99
N THR A 83 0.04 -6.15 -12.12
CA THR A 83 -1.03 -5.93 -11.13
C THR A 83 -0.57 -4.93 -10.07
N MET A 84 0.65 -5.10 -9.56
CA MET A 84 1.23 -4.17 -8.58
C MET A 84 1.41 -2.77 -9.18
N GLY A 85 1.94 -2.68 -10.40
CA GLY A 85 2.09 -1.41 -11.11
C GLY A 85 0.75 -0.70 -11.33
N GLU A 86 -0.30 -1.43 -11.71
CA GLU A 86 -1.64 -0.89 -11.87
C GLU A 86 -2.22 -0.38 -10.53
N ILE A 87 -2.08 -1.15 -9.45
CA ILE A 87 -2.50 -0.75 -8.10
C ILE A 87 -1.81 0.54 -7.67
N LEU A 88 -0.47 0.62 -7.82
CA LEU A 88 0.30 1.81 -7.48
C LEU A 88 -0.14 3.03 -8.31
N HIS A 89 -0.34 2.86 -9.62
CA HIS A 89 -0.86 3.94 -10.47
C HIS A 89 -2.25 4.42 -10.02
N GLY A 90 -3.15 3.51 -9.64
CA GLY A 90 -4.48 3.85 -9.12
C GLY A 90 -4.45 4.64 -7.80
N LEU A 91 -3.36 4.48 -7.02
CA LEU A 91 -3.04 5.22 -5.80
C LEU A 91 -2.21 6.49 -6.04
N GLY A 92 -1.82 6.77 -7.27
CA GLY A 92 -1.02 7.96 -7.64
C GLY A 92 0.50 7.78 -7.57
N PHE A 93 0.99 6.54 -7.43
CA PHE A 93 2.41 6.19 -7.37
C PHE A 93 2.85 5.43 -8.63
N ARG A 94 4.16 5.25 -8.80
CA ARG A 94 4.75 4.45 -9.88
C ARG A 94 5.93 3.64 -9.35
N LEU A 95 6.26 2.56 -10.04
CA LEU A 95 7.52 1.84 -9.81
C LEU A 95 8.69 2.65 -10.37
N SER A 96 9.81 2.67 -9.64
CA SER A 96 11.10 3.25 -10.05
C SER A 96 12.20 2.19 -9.99
N ILE A 97 13.26 2.41 -10.76
CA ILE A 97 14.52 1.68 -10.61
C ILE A 97 15.51 2.66 -9.97
N GLU A 98 16.08 2.26 -8.85
CA GLU A 98 17.02 3.06 -8.08
C GLU A 98 18.35 2.31 -7.96
N ALA A 99 19.45 3.05 -7.86
CA ALA A 99 20.75 2.44 -7.63
C ALA A 99 20.78 1.88 -6.20
N ARG A 100 21.23 0.64 -6.06
CA ARG A 100 21.46 0.06 -4.74
C ARG A 100 22.71 0.72 -4.15
N GLU A 101 22.54 1.55 -3.12
CA GLU A 101 23.67 2.02 -2.32
C GLU A 101 24.22 0.81 -1.54
N ASN A 102 25.49 0.47 -1.77
CA ASN A 102 26.19 -0.63 -1.11
C ASN A 102 26.66 -0.24 0.28
#